data_AF-A0A949BJX1-F1
#
_entry.id   AF-A0A949BJX1-F1
#
_cell.length_a   1.000
_cell.length_b   1.000
_cell.length_c   1.000
_cell.angle_alpha   90.00
_cell.angle_beta   90.00
_cell.angle_gamma   90.00
#
_symmetry.space_group_name_H-M   'P 1'
#
loop_
_entity.id
_entity.type
_entity.pdbx_description
1 polymer ?
#
loop_
_entity_poly.entity_id
_entity_poly.type
_entity_poly.pdbx_seq_one_letter_code
_entity_poly.pdbx_strand_id
1 'polypeptide(L)'
;MKYIVMVADGMSDYPIASLGDRTPIEASKIPNMNFIAKNGIVGTACTIPKGMTPASDVANLAILGYDPKKYYSGRGPLEAANVNINLEENDVAFRCNLITEDKGILTDYSAGHIKSKEAEILIKELDAKLGTPLIRFYPGMSYRHLAVIKNGRHFAFDKKEADLTKIKYMPPHDMVGQGIKDNLPKGKGAELLIKLMEDSRGILAKNDVNKVRLDLKENPANMIWLWGQGSKPDLPLFKEKYGMGGSIISAVDLLNGIGKLIGLEPIKVPGATGYYDTNYQGKADYAIASLEKNDFVFIHVEAPDEA
;
A
#
# COMPACT_ATOMS: atom_id res chain seq x y z
N MET A 1 6.52 -22.85 -21.82
CA MET A 1 5.27 -22.11 -22.12
C MET A 1 5.34 -20.82 -21.33
N LYS A 2 4.85 -19.69 -21.88
CA LYS A 2 4.94 -18.37 -21.23
C LYS A 2 3.56 -17.90 -20.80
N TYR A 3 3.49 -17.20 -19.68
CA TYR A 3 2.23 -16.80 -19.05
C TYR A 3 2.21 -15.29 -18.76
N ILE A 4 1.09 -14.65 -19.05
CA ILE A 4 0.80 -13.28 -18.65
C ILE A 4 -0.47 -13.28 -17.82
N VAL A 5 -0.42 -12.69 -16.64
CA VAL A 5 -1.61 -12.33 -15.87
C VAL A 5 -1.71 -10.82 -15.90
N MET A 6 -2.78 -10.30 -16.48
CA MET A 6 -3.05 -8.87 -16.52
C MET A 6 -4.24 -8.56 -15.61
N VAL A 7 -4.01 -7.68 -14.64
CA VAL A 7 -5.04 -7.17 -13.73
C VAL A 7 -5.27 -5.69 -14.05
N ALA A 8 -6.48 -5.39 -14.53
CA ALA A 8 -6.99 -4.03 -14.57
C ALA A 8 -7.73 -3.80 -13.25
N ASP A 9 -7.06 -3.12 -12.32
CA ASP A 9 -7.58 -2.89 -10.97
C ASP A 9 -8.82 -2.00 -11.04
N GLY A 10 -9.80 -2.26 -10.17
CA GLY A 10 -11.08 -1.51 -10.16
C GLY A 10 -11.94 -1.61 -11.44
N MET A 11 -11.59 -2.43 -12.45
CA MET A 11 -12.25 -2.38 -13.76
C MET A 11 -13.73 -2.84 -13.77
N SER A 12 -14.17 -3.59 -12.77
CA SER A 12 -15.58 -4.00 -12.66
C SER A 12 -16.43 -2.89 -12.07
N ASP A 13 -17.61 -2.66 -12.66
CA ASP A 13 -18.52 -1.59 -12.26
C ASP A 13 -19.98 -2.01 -12.44
N TYR A 14 -20.88 -1.16 -11.97
CA TYR A 14 -22.31 -1.24 -12.18
C TYR A 14 -22.73 -0.56 -13.49
N PRO A 15 -23.92 -0.89 -14.02
CA PRO A 15 -24.54 -0.13 -15.11
C PRO A 15 -24.75 1.34 -14.75
N ILE A 16 -24.42 2.24 -15.68
CA ILE A 16 -24.52 3.70 -15.47
C ILE A 16 -25.50 4.30 -16.47
N ALA A 17 -26.48 5.08 -15.97
CA ALA A 17 -27.54 5.67 -16.79
C ALA A 17 -27.01 6.56 -17.92
N SER A 18 -25.96 7.35 -17.66
CA SER A 18 -25.31 8.20 -18.68
C SER A 18 -24.57 7.42 -19.78
N LEU A 19 -24.35 6.11 -19.58
CA LEU A 19 -23.79 5.19 -20.56
C LEU A 19 -24.86 4.33 -21.25
N GLY A 20 -26.14 4.68 -21.06
CA GLY A 20 -27.27 3.89 -21.57
C GLY A 20 -27.45 2.58 -20.83
N ASP A 21 -27.35 2.62 -19.50
CA ASP A 21 -27.45 1.46 -18.60
C ASP A 21 -26.43 0.34 -18.91
N ARG A 22 -25.22 0.75 -19.28
CA ARG A 22 -24.06 -0.13 -19.51
C ARG A 22 -22.98 0.17 -18.49
N THR A 23 -22.15 -0.81 -18.20
CA THR A 23 -20.89 -0.62 -17.46
C THR A 23 -19.87 0.16 -18.31
N PRO A 24 -18.85 0.81 -17.71
CA PRO A 24 -17.79 1.50 -18.46
C PRO A 24 -17.07 0.57 -19.45
N ILE A 25 -16.79 -0.67 -19.05
CA ILE A 25 -16.14 -1.67 -19.93
C ILE A 25 -17.03 -2.02 -21.13
N GLU A 26 -18.33 -2.21 -20.92
CA GLU A 26 -19.26 -2.47 -22.01
C GLU A 26 -19.33 -1.28 -22.96
N ALA A 27 -19.43 -0.06 -22.45
CA ALA A 27 -19.52 1.16 -23.26
C ALA A 27 -18.23 1.47 -24.04
N SER A 28 -17.10 0.92 -23.63
CA SER A 28 -15.77 1.20 -24.18
C SER A 28 -15.50 0.52 -25.53
N LYS A 29 -14.66 1.14 -26.35
CA LYS A 29 -14.15 0.56 -27.61
C LYS A 29 -12.94 -0.34 -27.33
N ILE A 30 -13.18 -1.61 -27.03
CA ILE A 30 -12.15 -2.58 -26.60
C ILE A 30 -11.96 -3.76 -27.57
N PRO A 31 -11.57 -3.52 -28.85
CA PRO A 31 -11.48 -4.58 -29.85
C PRO A 31 -10.50 -5.70 -29.48
N ASN A 32 -9.40 -5.37 -28.79
CA ASN A 32 -8.38 -6.35 -28.38
C ASN A 32 -8.86 -7.26 -27.25
N MET A 33 -9.55 -6.71 -26.24
CA MET A 33 -10.15 -7.55 -25.19
C MET A 33 -11.28 -8.41 -25.74
N ASN A 34 -12.11 -7.86 -26.65
CA ASN A 34 -13.14 -8.62 -27.34
C ASN A 34 -12.55 -9.76 -28.18
N PHE A 35 -11.40 -9.53 -28.84
CA PHE A 35 -10.68 -10.57 -29.56
C PHE A 35 -10.21 -11.69 -28.61
N ILE A 36 -9.63 -11.36 -27.45
CA ILE A 36 -9.20 -12.35 -26.45
C ILE A 36 -10.40 -13.14 -25.92
N ALA A 37 -11.49 -12.45 -25.56
CA ALA A 37 -12.71 -13.07 -25.07
C ALA A 37 -13.34 -14.03 -26.10
N LYS A 38 -13.37 -13.63 -27.38
CA LYS A 38 -13.92 -14.45 -28.47
C LYS A 38 -13.07 -15.70 -28.78
N ASN A 39 -11.76 -15.64 -28.56
CA ASN A 39 -10.82 -16.73 -28.85
C ASN A 39 -10.32 -17.45 -27.60
N GLY A 40 -10.94 -17.20 -26.45
CA GLY A 40 -10.52 -17.72 -25.15
C GLY A 40 -11.70 -18.28 -24.35
N ILE A 41 -11.49 -18.38 -23.04
CA ILE A 41 -12.53 -18.79 -22.08
C ILE A 41 -12.83 -17.58 -21.20
N VAL A 42 -14.11 -17.26 -21.07
CA VAL A 42 -14.61 -16.16 -20.24
C VAL A 42 -15.32 -16.73 -19.03
N GLY A 43 -15.13 -16.09 -17.88
CA GLY A 43 -15.80 -16.44 -16.63
C GLY A 43 -15.62 -15.33 -15.59
N THR A 44 -16.21 -15.55 -14.41
CA THR A 44 -16.13 -14.66 -13.26
C THR A 44 -15.23 -15.26 -12.19
N ALA A 45 -14.42 -14.43 -11.52
CA ALA A 45 -13.58 -14.85 -10.41
C ALA A 45 -13.92 -14.07 -9.13
N CYS A 46 -13.98 -14.75 -8.00
CA CYS A 46 -14.08 -14.12 -6.68
C CYS A 46 -12.68 -14.05 -6.07
N THR A 47 -12.07 -12.87 -6.09
CA THR A 47 -10.69 -12.64 -5.66
C THR A 47 -10.58 -12.31 -4.17
N ILE A 48 -11.70 -12.04 -3.50
CA ILE A 48 -11.74 -11.73 -2.07
C ILE A 48 -12.29 -12.94 -1.31
N PRO A 49 -11.48 -13.63 -0.48
CA PRO A 49 -11.96 -14.71 0.34
C PRO A 49 -13.08 -14.28 1.30
N LYS A 50 -14.07 -15.14 1.52
CA LYS A 50 -15.17 -14.87 2.46
C LYS A 50 -14.64 -14.45 3.83
N GLY A 51 -15.12 -13.31 4.32
CA GLY A 51 -14.79 -12.74 5.64
C GLY A 51 -13.55 -11.83 5.64
N MET A 52 -12.95 -11.55 4.48
CA MET A 52 -11.87 -10.57 4.35
C MET A 52 -12.39 -9.27 3.74
N THR A 53 -11.76 -8.16 4.13
CA THR A 53 -12.02 -6.85 3.53
C THR A 53 -11.60 -6.86 2.06
N PRO A 54 -12.44 -6.39 1.12
CA PRO A 54 -12.04 -6.15 -0.26
C PRO A 54 -10.95 -5.08 -0.30
N ALA A 55 -9.73 -5.48 -0.67
CA ALA A 55 -8.59 -4.59 -0.75
C ALA A 55 -7.56 -5.14 -1.75
N SER A 56 -6.79 -4.25 -2.39
CA SER A 56 -5.87 -4.62 -3.48
C SER A 56 -4.78 -5.60 -3.04
N ASP A 57 -4.29 -5.52 -1.81
CA ASP A 57 -3.36 -6.50 -1.21
C ASP A 57 -3.96 -7.91 -1.17
N VAL A 58 -5.17 -8.05 -0.62
CA VAL A 58 -5.89 -9.32 -0.49
C VAL A 58 -6.22 -9.88 -1.87
N ALA A 59 -6.75 -9.07 -2.77
CA ALA A 59 -7.13 -9.47 -4.12
C ALA A 59 -5.91 -9.97 -4.91
N ASN A 60 -4.83 -9.19 -4.95
CA ASN A 60 -3.67 -9.52 -5.77
C ASN A 60 -2.86 -10.69 -5.20
N LEU A 61 -2.81 -10.89 -3.87
CA LEU A 61 -2.30 -12.13 -3.28
C LEU A 61 -3.09 -13.34 -3.77
N ALA A 62 -4.44 -13.25 -3.76
CA ALA A 62 -5.29 -14.33 -4.24
C ALA A 62 -5.10 -14.61 -5.74
N ILE A 63 -4.99 -13.56 -6.58
CA ILE A 63 -4.75 -13.70 -8.02
C ILE A 63 -3.39 -14.35 -8.31
N LEU A 64 -2.35 -14.00 -7.54
CA LEU A 64 -1.04 -14.66 -7.60
C LEU A 64 -1.06 -16.08 -7.00
N GLY A 65 -2.23 -16.54 -6.54
CA GLY A 65 -2.51 -17.88 -6.06
C GLY A 65 -2.14 -18.12 -4.60
N TYR A 66 -1.79 -17.09 -3.83
CA TYR A 66 -1.48 -17.18 -2.40
C TYR A 66 -2.75 -16.95 -1.58
N ASP A 67 -3.14 -17.93 -0.76
CA ASP A 67 -4.32 -17.80 0.12
C ASP A 67 -4.13 -16.63 1.11
N PRO A 68 -4.87 -15.52 0.95
CA PRO A 68 -4.72 -14.37 1.81
C PRO A 68 -5.05 -14.68 3.27
N LYS A 69 -5.91 -15.66 3.56
CA LYS A 69 -6.23 -16.05 4.95
C LYS A 69 -5.03 -16.63 5.69
N LYS A 70 -4.11 -17.24 4.94
CA LYS A 70 -2.90 -17.85 5.48
C LYS A 70 -1.73 -16.86 5.49
N TYR A 71 -1.58 -16.07 4.42
CA TYR A 71 -0.33 -15.36 4.15
C TYR A 71 -0.41 -13.85 4.36
N TYR A 72 -1.60 -13.24 4.36
CA TYR A 72 -1.72 -11.80 4.56
C TYR A 72 -1.50 -11.45 6.02
N SER A 73 -0.48 -10.62 6.29
CA SER A 73 -0.13 -10.17 7.62
C SER A 73 -0.43 -8.69 7.87
N GLY A 74 -0.74 -7.90 6.84
CA GLY A 74 -0.97 -6.46 6.89
C GLY A 74 -0.27 -5.71 5.75
N ARG A 75 -0.58 -4.42 5.58
CA ARG A 75 0.03 -3.57 4.52
C ARG A 75 1.46 -3.16 4.83
N GLY A 76 1.76 -2.87 6.09
CA GLY A 76 3.09 -2.41 6.53
C GLY A 76 4.24 -3.31 6.04
N PRO A 77 4.17 -4.65 6.21
CA PRO A 77 5.19 -5.57 5.72
C PRO A 77 5.38 -5.58 4.21
N LEU A 78 4.28 -5.46 3.44
CA LEU A 78 4.33 -5.44 1.98
C LEU A 78 5.04 -4.17 1.49
N GLU A 79 4.68 -3.03 2.07
CA GLU A 79 5.31 -1.73 1.79
C GLU A 79 6.78 -1.71 2.23
N ALA A 80 7.12 -2.33 3.37
CA ALA A 80 8.51 -2.49 3.83
C ALA A 80 9.35 -3.27 2.82
N ALA A 81 8.83 -4.37 2.29
CA ALA A 81 9.49 -5.13 1.24
C ALA A 81 9.74 -4.30 -0.02
N ASN A 82 8.77 -3.45 -0.41
CA ASN A 82 8.92 -2.59 -1.59
C ASN A 82 10.13 -1.63 -1.47
N VAL A 83 10.38 -1.08 -0.29
CA VAL A 83 11.54 -0.19 -0.04
C VAL A 83 12.78 -0.94 0.46
N ASN A 84 12.82 -2.28 0.31
CA ASN A 84 13.92 -3.15 0.70
C ASN A 84 14.26 -3.14 2.21
N ILE A 85 13.26 -2.88 3.05
CA ILE A 85 13.38 -3.07 4.51
C ILE A 85 13.06 -4.52 4.82
N ASN A 86 14.09 -5.28 5.23
CA ASN A 86 13.90 -6.66 5.66
C ASN A 86 13.46 -6.70 7.13
N LEU A 87 12.27 -7.24 7.37
CA LEU A 87 11.75 -7.47 8.71
C LEU A 87 12.33 -8.76 9.29
N GLU A 88 12.68 -8.74 10.58
CA GLU A 88 12.93 -9.95 11.35
C GLU A 88 11.61 -10.63 11.73
N GLU A 89 11.66 -11.88 12.22
CA GLU A 89 10.49 -12.72 12.50
C GLU A 89 9.46 -12.07 13.44
N ASN A 90 9.96 -11.30 14.42
CA ASN A 90 9.14 -10.67 15.45
C ASN A 90 8.90 -9.18 15.24
N ASP A 91 9.44 -8.60 14.16
CA ASP A 91 9.23 -7.19 13.85
C ASP A 91 7.80 -6.94 13.37
N VAL A 92 7.28 -5.76 13.69
CA VAL A 92 5.98 -5.30 13.20
C VAL A 92 6.17 -3.99 12.44
N ALA A 93 5.78 -3.99 11.17
CA ALA A 93 5.78 -2.81 10.33
C ALA A 93 4.39 -2.20 10.27
N PHE A 94 4.34 -0.87 10.32
CA PHE A 94 3.16 -0.02 10.22
C PHE A 94 3.29 0.87 9.00
N ARG A 95 2.17 1.14 8.31
CA ARG A 95 2.09 2.36 7.50
C ARG A 95 2.11 3.55 8.44
N CYS A 96 2.87 4.57 8.08
CA CYS A 96 2.96 5.83 8.76
C CYS A 96 2.52 6.92 7.79
N ASN A 97 1.29 7.40 7.92
CA ASN A 97 0.81 8.50 7.10
C ASN A 97 1.18 9.85 7.74
N LEU A 98 1.65 10.80 6.94
CA LEU A 98 1.58 12.22 7.32
C LEU A 98 0.17 12.74 7.05
N ILE A 99 -0.46 13.31 8.07
CA ILE A 99 -1.83 13.81 8.01
C ILE A 99 -1.91 15.28 8.42
N THR A 100 -3.03 15.93 8.09
CA THR A 100 -3.42 17.23 8.61
C THR A 100 -4.52 17.08 9.63
N GLU A 101 -4.20 17.46 10.85
CA GLU A 101 -5.13 17.59 11.97
C GLU A 101 -5.41 19.07 12.24
N ASP A 102 -6.69 19.44 12.39
CA ASP A 102 -7.09 20.77 12.86
C ASP A 102 -8.10 20.63 13.99
N LYS A 103 -7.80 21.22 15.16
CA LYS A 103 -8.67 21.26 16.36
C LYS A 103 -9.25 19.90 16.78
N GLY A 104 -8.46 18.85 16.65
CA GLY A 104 -8.79 17.48 17.00
C GLY A 104 -9.49 16.69 15.90
N ILE A 105 -9.63 17.25 14.69
CA ILE A 105 -10.32 16.63 13.55
C ILE A 105 -9.29 16.31 12.46
N LEU A 106 -9.40 15.13 11.86
CA LEU A 106 -8.64 14.82 10.64
C LEU A 106 -9.24 15.59 9.46
N THR A 107 -8.54 16.59 8.94
CA THR A 107 -9.00 17.38 7.79
C THR A 107 -8.45 16.87 6.46
N ASP A 108 -7.29 16.22 6.48
CA ASP A 108 -6.68 15.63 5.28
C ASP A 108 -5.78 14.44 5.65
N TYR A 109 -6.02 13.27 5.05
CA TYR A 109 -5.22 12.05 5.29
C TYR A 109 -3.87 12.02 4.56
N SER A 110 -3.62 13.01 3.71
CA SER A 110 -2.48 13.10 2.79
C SER A 110 -1.65 14.37 2.94
N ALA A 111 -2.11 15.29 3.80
CA ALA A 111 -1.55 16.63 3.95
C ALA A 111 -1.39 17.37 2.60
N GLY A 112 -2.42 17.34 1.77
CA GLY A 112 -2.47 17.96 0.45
C GLY A 112 -1.61 17.22 -0.57
N HIS A 113 -1.58 15.88 -0.52
CA HIS A 113 -0.65 15.05 -1.28
C HIS A 113 0.79 15.58 -1.21
N ILE A 114 1.28 15.79 0.02
CA ILE A 114 2.59 16.38 0.28
C ILE A 114 3.68 15.78 -0.62
N LYS A 115 4.55 16.62 -1.17
CA LYS A 115 5.61 16.18 -2.09
C LYS A 115 6.60 15.29 -1.35
N SER A 116 7.07 14.21 -1.99
CA SER A 116 7.99 13.25 -1.34
C SER A 116 9.24 13.90 -0.75
N LYS A 117 9.80 14.94 -1.38
CA LYS A 117 10.98 15.65 -0.86
C LYS A 117 10.71 16.40 0.46
N GLU A 118 9.52 16.99 0.59
CA GLU A 118 9.11 17.68 1.82
C GLU A 118 8.82 16.65 2.92
N ALA A 119 8.07 15.61 2.58
CA ALA A 119 7.73 14.52 3.49
C ALA A 119 8.97 13.77 4.01
N GLU A 120 9.98 13.56 3.17
CA GLU A 120 11.25 12.92 3.55
C GLU A 120 11.96 13.70 4.66
N ILE A 121 11.95 15.04 4.61
CA ILE A 121 12.54 15.89 5.65
C ILE A 121 11.82 15.67 6.99
N LEU A 122 10.48 15.67 6.96
CA LEU A 122 9.63 15.48 8.14
C LEU A 122 9.85 14.11 8.79
N ILE A 123 9.88 13.04 7.98
CA ILE A 123 10.06 11.67 8.49
C ILE A 123 11.47 11.44 9.04
N LYS A 124 12.50 12.03 8.41
CA LYS A 124 13.86 11.97 8.96
C LYS A 124 13.99 12.71 10.28
N GLU A 125 13.32 13.84 10.45
CA GLU A 125 13.31 14.54 11.74
C GLU A 125 12.58 13.73 12.82
N LEU A 126 11.47 13.08 12.47
CA LEU A 126 10.76 12.17 13.37
C LEU A 126 11.64 10.97 13.77
N ASP A 127 12.33 10.33 12.84
CA ASP A 127 13.26 9.24 13.15
C ASP A 127 14.42 9.73 14.04
N ALA A 128 14.94 10.93 13.80
CA ALA A 128 16.00 11.49 14.62
C ALA A 128 15.56 11.80 16.07
N LYS A 129 14.30 12.17 16.28
CA LYS A 129 13.78 12.60 17.59
C LYS A 129 13.03 11.53 18.37
N LEU A 130 12.29 10.67 17.68
CA LEU A 130 11.46 9.59 18.25
C LEU A 130 12.03 8.19 17.97
N GLY A 131 12.94 8.07 17.00
CA GLY A 131 13.56 6.80 16.68
C GLY A 131 14.46 6.29 17.79
N THR A 132 14.53 4.97 17.91
CA THR A 132 15.34 4.22 18.86
C THR A 132 15.88 2.97 18.16
N PRO A 133 16.77 2.17 18.80
CA PRO A 133 17.13 0.85 18.26
C PRO A 133 15.94 -0.09 18.06
N LEU A 134 14.81 0.16 18.74
CA LEU A 134 13.60 -0.65 18.64
C LEU A 134 12.52 -0.03 17.74
N ILE A 135 12.58 1.25 17.42
CA ILE A 135 11.53 1.96 16.68
C ILE A 135 12.21 2.81 15.62
N ARG A 136 11.95 2.55 14.35
CA ARG A 136 12.53 3.32 13.25
C ARG A 136 11.44 3.81 12.30
N PHE A 137 11.61 5.01 11.78
CA PHE A 137 10.74 5.57 10.74
C PHE A 137 11.52 5.66 9.43
N TYR A 138 10.84 5.33 8.33
CA TYR A 138 11.46 5.28 7.01
C TYR A 138 10.66 6.14 6.04
N PRO A 139 11.31 7.08 5.32
CA PRO A 139 10.64 7.86 4.30
C PRO A 139 10.17 6.94 3.16
N GLY A 140 9.10 7.38 2.53
CA GLY A 140 8.42 6.68 1.45
C GLY A 140 7.92 7.69 0.43
N MET A 141 6.79 7.42 -0.20
CA MET A 141 6.26 8.25 -1.29
C MET A 141 5.11 9.15 -0.83
N SER A 142 5.23 10.44 -1.13
CA SER A 142 4.25 11.46 -0.73
C SER A 142 3.98 11.38 0.77
N TYR A 143 2.73 11.20 1.19
CA TYR A 143 2.31 11.06 2.60
C TYR A 143 2.49 9.65 3.18
N ARG A 144 2.90 8.66 2.38
CA ARG A 144 2.92 7.23 2.75
C ARG A 144 4.33 6.81 3.16
N HIS A 145 4.51 6.50 4.43
CA HIS A 145 5.80 6.13 5.03
C HIS A 145 5.67 4.86 5.86
N LEU A 146 6.76 4.49 6.54
CA LEU A 146 6.80 3.32 7.39
C LEU A 146 7.30 3.63 8.78
N ALA A 147 6.76 2.91 9.76
CA ALA A 147 7.37 2.74 11.06
C ALA A 147 7.58 1.25 11.30
N VAL A 148 8.79 0.85 11.73
CA VAL A 148 9.09 -0.53 12.10
C VAL A 148 9.41 -0.58 13.58
N ILE A 149 8.71 -1.46 14.29
CA ILE A 149 8.93 -1.73 15.70
C ILE A 149 9.54 -3.12 15.83
N LYS A 150 10.82 -3.15 16.25
CA LYS A 150 11.54 -4.40 16.50
C LYS A 150 10.91 -5.19 17.63
N ASN A 151 10.85 -6.50 17.46
CA ASN A 151 10.15 -7.40 18.40
C ASN A 151 8.72 -6.96 18.70
N GLY A 152 8.04 -6.30 17.76
CA GLY A 152 6.67 -5.82 17.88
C GLY A 152 5.63 -6.90 18.24
N ARG A 153 5.90 -8.17 17.97
CA ARG A 153 5.03 -9.29 18.38
C ARG A 153 5.12 -9.63 19.88
N HIS A 154 6.21 -9.22 20.52
CA HIS A 154 6.55 -9.46 21.93
C HIS A 154 6.99 -8.16 22.60
N PHE A 155 6.40 -7.03 22.19
CA PHE A 155 6.89 -5.73 22.61
C PHE A 155 6.56 -5.48 24.07
N ALA A 156 7.57 -5.21 24.89
CA ALA A 156 7.38 -4.85 26.28
C ALA A 156 7.23 -3.32 26.41
N PHE A 157 6.01 -2.84 26.62
CA PHE A 157 5.75 -1.45 26.98
C PHE A 157 5.23 -1.41 28.42
N ASP A 158 5.88 -0.62 29.28
CA ASP A 158 5.51 -0.49 30.69
C ASP A 158 5.32 -1.84 31.41
N LYS A 159 6.28 -2.76 31.22
CA LYS A 159 6.30 -4.13 31.79
C LYS A 159 5.14 -5.02 31.35
N LYS A 160 4.40 -4.65 30.31
CA LYS A 160 3.35 -5.48 29.69
C LYS A 160 3.78 -5.87 28.28
N GLU A 161 3.88 -7.17 28.04
CA GLU A 161 4.14 -7.70 26.71
C GLU A 161 2.89 -7.56 25.83
N ALA A 162 3.05 -7.05 24.61
CA ALA A 162 1.98 -6.85 23.66
C ALA A 162 2.38 -7.39 22.28
N ASP A 163 1.43 -8.06 21.62
CA ASP A 163 1.51 -8.36 20.19
C ASP A 163 0.85 -7.21 19.43
N LEU A 164 1.68 -6.32 18.88
CA LEU A 164 1.22 -5.13 18.19
C LEU A 164 0.46 -5.47 16.89
N THR A 165 0.56 -6.69 16.36
CA THR A 165 -0.25 -7.12 15.20
C THR A 165 -1.75 -7.19 15.54
N LYS A 166 -2.11 -7.30 16.82
CA LYS A 166 -3.50 -7.40 17.29
C LYS A 166 -4.19 -6.05 17.53
N ILE A 167 -3.48 -4.94 17.32
CA ILE A 167 -4.04 -3.61 17.49
C ILE A 167 -5.14 -3.37 16.46
N LYS A 168 -6.28 -2.84 16.92
CA LYS A 168 -7.33 -2.33 16.04
C LYS A 168 -6.98 -0.90 15.64
N TYR A 169 -7.09 -0.60 14.37
CA TYR A 169 -6.79 0.72 13.79
C TYR A 169 -7.93 1.17 12.87
N MET A 170 -7.93 2.47 12.57
CA MET A 170 -8.75 3.07 11.52
C MET A 170 -7.84 3.57 10.39
N PRO A 171 -8.04 3.20 9.12
CA PRO A 171 -7.34 3.83 8.01
C PRO A 171 -7.65 5.33 7.97
N PRO A 172 -6.66 6.21 7.74
CA PRO A 172 -6.88 7.65 7.84
C PRO A 172 -7.81 8.18 6.74
N HIS A 173 -7.84 7.54 5.56
CA HIS A 173 -8.76 7.94 4.48
C HIS A 173 -10.24 7.67 4.79
N ASP A 174 -10.53 6.73 5.71
CA ASP A 174 -11.90 6.39 6.11
C ASP A 174 -12.44 7.31 7.23
N MET A 175 -11.59 8.17 7.81
CA MET A 175 -11.94 9.00 8.97
C MET A 175 -11.80 10.50 8.73
N VAL A 176 -11.69 10.95 7.48
CA VAL A 176 -11.68 12.37 7.13
C VAL A 176 -12.96 13.04 7.66
N GLY A 177 -12.80 14.18 8.32
CA GLY A 177 -13.88 14.91 8.98
C GLY A 177 -14.28 14.38 10.37
N GLN A 178 -13.63 13.31 10.86
CA GLN A 178 -13.92 12.73 12.18
C GLN A 178 -12.88 13.15 13.23
N GLY A 179 -13.25 13.00 14.50
CA GLY A 179 -12.38 13.26 15.64
C GLY A 179 -11.22 12.26 15.74
N ILE A 180 -10.01 12.76 15.93
CA ILE A 180 -8.78 11.96 16.13
C ILE A 180 -8.93 11.05 17.35
N LYS A 181 -9.44 11.59 18.47
CA LYS A 181 -9.57 10.85 19.74
C LYS A 181 -10.50 9.65 19.65
N ASP A 182 -11.55 9.72 18.83
CA ASP A 182 -12.56 8.66 18.70
C ASP A 182 -12.01 7.44 17.94
N ASN A 183 -11.02 7.71 17.08
CA ASN A 183 -10.44 6.77 16.12
C ASN A 183 -9.03 6.29 16.49
N LEU A 184 -8.49 6.69 17.66
CA LEU A 184 -7.18 6.24 18.12
C LEU A 184 -7.09 4.70 18.16
N PRO A 185 -5.89 4.12 17.92
CA PRO A 185 -5.67 2.69 17.99
C PRO A 185 -6.17 2.09 19.31
N LYS A 186 -6.73 0.87 19.26
CA LYS A 186 -7.30 0.17 20.42
C LYS A 186 -6.68 -1.21 20.58
N GLY A 187 -6.41 -1.61 21.81
CA GLY A 187 -5.84 -2.92 22.13
C GLY A 187 -4.60 -2.82 23.01
N LYS A 188 -4.06 -3.97 23.41
CA LYS A 188 -2.86 -4.04 24.25
C LYS A 188 -1.65 -3.48 23.50
N GLY A 189 -0.97 -2.49 24.06
CA GLY A 189 0.20 -1.83 23.43
C GLY A 189 -0.16 -0.66 22.53
N ALA A 190 -1.45 -0.31 22.40
CA ALA A 190 -1.88 0.87 21.63
C ALA A 190 -1.34 2.18 22.23
N GLU A 191 -1.03 2.20 23.52
CA GLU A 191 -0.51 3.36 24.24
C GLU A 191 0.82 3.86 23.65
N LEU A 192 1.68 2.94 23.19
CA LEU A 192 2.91 3.30 22.49
C LEU A 192 2.60 4.03 21.18
N LEU A 193 1.67 3.51 20.37
CA LEU A 193 1.35 4.09 19.07
C LEU A 193 0.71 5.47 19.25
N ILE A 194 -0.22 5.59 20.20
CA ILE A 194 -0.87 6.87 20.54
C ILE A 194 0.19 7.88 20.98
N LYS A 195 1.15 7.45 21.82
CA LYS A 195 2.25 8.32 22.26
C LYS A 195 3.09 8.80 21.07
N LEU A 196 3.49 7.90 20.16
CA LEU A 196 4.24 8.28 18.95
C LEU A 196 3.46 9.25 18.07
N MET A 197 2.15 9.01 17.88
CA MET A 197 1.26 9.89 17.12
C MET A 197 1.16 11.29 17.76
N GLU A 198 0.92 11.38 19.07
CA GLU A 198 0.81 12.68 19.76
C GLU A 198 2.15 13.42 19.85
N ASP A 199 3.25 12.72 20.15
CA ASP A 199 4.59 13.32 20.21
C ASP A 199 5.01 13.88 18.84
N SER A 200 4.58 13.24 17.75
CA SER A 200 4.85 13.73 16.39
C SER A 200 4.31 15.14 16.16
N ARG A 201 3.20 15.52 16.79
CA ARG A 201 2.56 16.83 16.59
C ARG A 201 3.48 17.96 17.00
N GLY A 202 4.08 17.84 18.18
CA GLY A 202 5.00 18.84 18.72
C GLY A 202 6.29 19.00 17.90
N ILE A 203 6.71 17.93 17.22
CA ILE A 203 7.89 17.92 16.35
C ILE A 203 7.53 18.55 15.01
N LEU A 204 6.51 18.02 14.34
CA LEU A 204 6.13 18.39 12.98
C LEU A 204 5.61 19.84 12.91
N ALA A 205 4.86 20.30 13.90
CA ALA A 205 4.35 21.67 13.93
C ALA A 205 5.47 22.74 13.99
N LYS A 206 6.67 22.38 14.45
CA LYS A 206 7.82 23.30 14.55
C LYS A 206 8.75 23.24 13.34
N ASN A 207 8.57 22.28 12.44
CA ASN A 207 9.42 22.10 11.27
C ASN A 207 9.18 23.22 10.23
N ASP A 208 10.27 23.68 9.60
CA ASP A 208 10.22 24.78 8.63
C ASP A 208 9.40 24.45 7.37
N VAL A 209 9.35 23.18 6.95
CA VAL A 209 8.46 22.71 5.87
C VAL A 209 7.01 23.09 6.19
N ASN A 210 6.53 22.77 7.40
CA ASN A 210 5.15 23.08 7.77
C ASN A 210 4.90 24.58 7.95
N LYS A 211 5.91 25.37 8.36
CA LYS A 211 5.79 26.84 8.38
C LYS A 211 5.58 27.39 6.97
N VAL A 212 6.40 26.95 6.01
CA VAL A 212 6.29 27.35 4.60
C VAL A 212 4.94 26.90 4.01
N ARG A 213 4.50 25.67 4.29
CA ARG A 213 3.18 25.18 3.84
C ARG A 213 2.05 26.06 4.36
N LEU A 214 2.08 26.45 5.64
CA LEU A 214 1.10 27.36 6.22
C LEU A 214 1.14 28.76 5.59
N ASP A 215 2.33 29.31 5.34
CA ASP A 215 2.49 30.62 4.66
C ASP A 215 1.92 30.60 3.24
N LEU A 216 2.04 29.46 2.55
CA LEU A 216 1.47 29.20 1.23
C LEU A 216 -0.02 28.79 1.26
N LYS A 217 -0.64 28.71 2.45
CA LYS A 217 -2.01 28.23 2.67
C LYS A 217 -2.25 26.79 2.20
N GLU A 218 -1.20 25.98 2.21
CA GLU A 218 -1.27 24.54 2.00
C GLU A 218 -1.55 23.78 3.30
N ASN A 219 -2.09 22.56 3.19
CA ASN A 219 -2.35 21.69 4.33
C ASN A 219 -1.03 21.25 4.99
N PRO A 220 -0.80 21.52 6.29
CA PRO A 220 0.42 21.08 6.97
C PRO A 220 0.39 19.59 7.28
N ALA A 221 1.52 18.93 7.18
CA ALA A 221 1.74 17.55 7.61
C ALA A 221 2.12 17.56 9.09
N ASN A 222 1.14 17.77 9.97
CA ASN A 222 1.36 18.12 11.37
C ASN A 222 1.17 16.97 12.37
N MET A 223 0.83 15.77 11.91
CA MET A 223 0.71 14.57 12.74
C MET A 223 1.05 13.33 11.92
N ILE A 224 1.58 12.28 12.56
CA ILE A 224 1.62 10.95 11.96
C ILE A 224 0.41 10.11 12.34
N TRP A 225 0.01 9.20 11.46
CA TRP A 225 -1.00 8.19 11.72
C TRP A 225 -0.45 6.80 11.41
N LEU A 226 -0.30 5.96 12.44
CA LEU A 226 0.17 4.58 12.35
C LEU A 226 -0.99 3.59 12.18
N TRP A 227 -0.97 2.80 11.10
CA TRP A 227 -2.05 1.86 10.77
C TRP A 227 -1.56 0.74 9.85
N GLY A 228 -2.45 -0.22 9.55
CA GLY A 228 -2.16 -1.24 8.54
C GLY A 228 -1.05 -2.21 8.94
N GLN A 229 -0.87 -2.43 10.23
CA GLN A 229 0.31 -3.13 10.74
C GLN A 229 0.32 -4.61 10.43
N GLY A 230 1.53 -5.19 10.39
CA GLY A 230 1.73 -6.61 10.21
C GLY A 230 3.15 -7.05 10.53
N SER A 231 3.34 -8.36 10.69
CA SER A 231 4.65 -9.00 10.75
C SER A 231 5.11 -9.47 9.37
N LYS A 232 6.37 -9.90 9.25
CA LYS A 232 6.86 -10.54 8.02
C LYS A 232 5.90 -11.67 7.57
N PRO A 233 5.36 -11.62 6.33
CA PRO A 233 4.54 -12.70 5.81
C PRO A 233 5.42 -13.90 5.43
N ASP A 234 4.94 -15.10 5.73
CA ASP A 234 5.62 -16.37 5.39
C ASP A 234 5.18 -16.86 4.01
N LEU A 235 5.59 -16.15 2.97
CA LEU A 235 5.21 -16.45 1.59
C LEU A 235 6.26 -17.38 0.94
N PRO A 236 5.88 -18.58 0.45
CA PRO A 236 6.81 -19.40 -0.33
C PRO A 236 7.16 -18.71 -1.65
N LEU A 237 8.38 -18.90 -2.14
CA LEU A 237 8.79 -18.28 -3.39
C LEU A 237 7.94 -18.79 -4.56
N PHE A 238 7.65 -17.92 -5.52
CA PHE A 238 6.86 -18.24 -6.70
C PHE A 238 7.48 -19.42 -7.48
N LYS A 239 8.81 -19.45 -7.55
CA LYS A 239 9.58 -20.55 -8.14
C LYS A 239 9.43 -21.86 -7.39
N GLU A 240 9.39 -21.84 -6.06
CA GLU A 240 9.19 -23.06 -5.25
C GLU A 240 7.78 -23.62 -5.43
N LYS A 241 6.79 -22.73 -5.55
CA LYS A 241 5.38 -23.09 -5.66
C LYS A 241 4.98 -23.56 -7.05
N TYR A 242 5.50 -22.92 -8.09
CA TYR A 242 5.07 -23.14 -9.47
C TYR A 242 6.18 -23.65 -10.41
N GLY A 243 7.42 -23.75 -9.94
CA GLY A 243 8.56 -24.14 -10.77
C GLY A 243 8.99 -23.08 -11.79
N MET A 244 8.43 -21.87 -11.72
CA MET A 244 8.58 -20.80 -12.72
C MET A 244 9.24 -19.55 -12.13
N GLY A 245 10.04 -18.87 -12.94
CA GLY A 245 10.54 -17.51 -12.65
C GLY A 245 9.69 -16.46 -13.37
N GLY A 246 9.65 -15.25 -12.83
CA GLY A 246 8.83 -14.20 -13.40
C GLY A 246 9.12 -12.80 -12.90
N SER A 247 8.36 -11.87 -13.44
CA SER A 247 8.41 -10.46 -13.06
C SER A 247 7.03 -9.89 -12.77
N ILE A 248 7.03 -8.74 -12.11
CA ILE A 248 5.85 -7.94 -11.84
C ILE A 248 6.04 -6.52 -12.38
N ILE A 249 5.01 -6.00 -13.05
CA ILE A 249 4.95 -4.62 -13.55
C ILE A 249 3.76 -3.94 -12.89
N SER A 250 4.02 -3.07 -11.92
CA SER A 250 3.01 -2.24 -11.28
C SER A 250 3.57 -0.85 -10.97
N ALA A 251 2.69 0.16 -11.03
CA ALA A 251 2.99 1.50 -10.53
C ALA A 251 2.72 1.64 -9.01
N VAL A 252 2.07 0.64 -8.41
CA VAL A 252 1.67 0.66 -7.01
C VAL A 252 2.70 -0.10 -6.18
N ASP A 253 3.25 0.61 -5.19
CA ASP A 253 4.30 0.12 -4.28
C ASP A 253 3.92 -1.19 -3.58
N LEU A 254 2.65 -1.33 -3.18
CA LEU A 254 2.12 -2.51 -2.52
C LEU A 254 2.29 -3.80 -3.36
N LEU A 255 2.00 -3.74 -4.66
CA LEU A 255 2.09 -4.90 -5.54
C LEU A 255 3.55 -5.25 -5.86
N ASN A 256 4.40 -4.25 -6.03
CA ASN A 256 5.84 -4.46 -6.16
C ASN A 256 6.43 -5.13 -4.90
N GLY A 257 5.93 -4.74 -3.71
CA GLY A 257 6.25 -5.38 -2.43
C GLY A 257 5.87 -6.86 -2.38
N ILE A 258 4.64 -7.20 -2.81
CA ILE A 258 4.20 -8.60 -2.93
C ILE A 258 5.15 -9.37 -3.87
N GLY A 259 5.43 -8.81 -5.05
CA GLY A 259 6.33 -9.43 -6.02
C GLY A 259 7.71 -9.75 -5.43
N LYS A 260 8.33 -8.79 -4.74
CA LYS A 260 9.61 -9.02 -4.06
C LYS A 260 9.54 -10.14 -3.02
N LEU A 261 8.49 -10.17 -2.21
CA LEU A 261 8.32 -11.18 -1.17
C LEU A 261 8.20 -12.60 -1.73
N ILE A 262 7.61 -12.76 -2.91
CA ILE A 262 7.49 -14.05 -3.59
C ILE A 262 8.61 -14.31 -4.61
N GLY A 263 9.61 -13.42 -4.70
CA GLY A 263 10.74 -13.58 -5.61
C GLY A 263 10.45 -13.31 -7.10
N LEU A 264 9.38 -12.58 -7.42
CA LEU A 264 9.19 -11.99 -8.75
C LEU A 264 10.00 -10.69 -8.85
N GLU A 265 10.63 -10.47 -10.00
CA GLU A 265 11.40 -9.24 -10.27
C GLU A 265 10.47 -8.05 -10.54
N PRO A 266 10.49 -6.97 -9.74
CA PRO A 266 9.74 -5.76 -10.08
C PRO A 266 10.42 -5.01 -11.22
N ILE A 267 9.68 -4.79 -12.30
CA ILE A 267 10.16 -4.06 -13.48
C ILE A 267 9.60 -2.64 -13.45
N LYS A 268 10.51 -1.67 -13.33
CA LYS A 268 10.16 -0.25 -13.39
C LYS A 268 10.02 0.21 -14.84
N VAL A 269 8.79 0.50 -15.23
CA VAL A 269 8.47 1.02 -16.57
C VAL A 269 8.50 2.56 -16.55
N PRO A 270 9.31 3.22 -17.39
CA PRO A 270 9.30 4.68 -17.50
C PRO A 270 7.91 5.21 -17.89
N GLY A 271 7.42 6.20 -17.14
CA GLY A 271 6.10 6.78 -17.36
C GLY A 271 4.93 5.93 -16.84
N ALA A 272 5.16 4.82 -16.14
CA ALA A 272 4.09 4.12 -15.44
C ALA A 272 3.71 4.89 -14.15
N THR A 273 2.68 5.73 -14.23
CA THR A 273 2.26 6.64 -13.14
C THR A 273 1.24 6.02 -12.19
N GLY A 274 0.48 5.04 -12.65
CA GLY A 274 -0.68 4.49 -11.93
C GLY A 274 -1.99 5.23 -12.22
N TYR A 275 -1.94 6.42 -12.82
CA TYR A 275 -3.10 7.21 -13.21
C TYR A 275 -3.46 7.02 -14.68
N TYR A 276 -4.50 7.72 -15.15
CA TYR A 276 -4.96 7.68 -16.55
C TYR A 276 -3.88 8.06 -17.59
N ASP A 277 -2.87 8.83 -17.18
CA ASP A 277 -1.74 9.25 -18.01
C ASP A 277 -0.57 8.24 -18.02
N THR A 278 -0.77 7.04 -17.44
CA THR A 278 0.26 6.00 -17.36
C THR A 278 0.70 5.50 -18.74
N ASN A 279 1.95 5.08 -18.87
CA ASN A 279 2.50 4.48 -20.08
C ASN A 279 2.03 3.03 -20.29
N TYR A 280 0.83 2.84 -20.86
CA TYR A 280 0.27 1.52 -21.15
C TYR A 280 1.14 0.71 -22.13
N GLN A 281 1.62 1.35 -23.20
CA GLN A 281 2.46 0.69 -24.21
C GLN A 281 3.77 0.20 -23.59
N GLY A 282 4.42 1.04 -22.77
CA GLY A 282 5.63 0.64 -22.05
C GLY A 282 5.41 -0.57 -21.14
N LYS A 283 4.26 -0.67 -20.46
CA LYS A 283 3.95 -1.88 -19.66
C LYS A 283 3.90 -3.13 -20.53
N ALA A 284 3.30 -3.05 -21.71
CA ALA A 284 3.25 -4.17 -22.66
C ALA A 284 4.65 -4.52 -23.20
N ASP A 285 5.42 -3.53 -23.66
CA ASP A 285 6.74 -3.74 -24.24
C ASP A 285 7.71 -4.39 -23.24
N TYR A 286 7.72 -3.89 -22.01
CA TYR A 286 8.56 -4.45 -20.94
C TYR A 286 8.09 -5.84 -20.49
N ALA A 287 6.79 -6.12 -20.54
CA ALA A 287 6.28 -7.47 -20.28
C ALA A 287 6.77 -8.47 -21.33
N ILE A 288 6.69 -8.12 -22.61
CA ILE A 288 7.18 -8.97 -23.70
C ILE A 288 8.69 -9.17 -23.60
N ALA A 289 9.46 -8.12 -23.33
CA ALA A 289 10.91 -8.22 -23.13
C ALA A 289 11.27 -9.11 -21.92
N SER A 290 10.54 -8.98 -20.80
CA SER A 290 10.73 -9.84 -19.63
C SER A 290 10.51 -11.31 -19.97
N LEU A 291 9.48 -11.59 -20.76
CA LEU A 291 9.16 -12.96 -21.17
C LEU A 291 10.27 -13.60 -21.99
N GLU A 292 11.17 -12.86 -22.64
CA GLU A 292 12.33 -13.45 -23.32
C GLU A 292 13.23 -14.27 -22.38
N LYS A 293 13.26 -13.91 -21.09
CA LYS A 293 14.12 -14.51 -20.06
C LYS A 293 13.33 -15.25 -18.97
N ASN A 294 12.04 -14.95 -18.83
CA ASN A 294 11.18 -15.46 -17.77
C ASN A 294 9.96 -16.22 -18.32
N ASP A 295 9.35 -17.05 -17.47
CA ASP A 295 8.17 -17.84 -17.84
C ASP A 295 6.86 -17.11 -17.56
N PHE A 296 6.87 -16.13 -16.64
CA PHE A 296 5.69 -15.47 -16.12
C PHE A 296 5.87 -13.95 -16.01
N VAL A 297 4.83 -13.20 -16.34
CA VAL A 297 4.74 -11.76 -16.04
C VAL A 297 3.36 -11.43 -15.46
N PHE A 298 3.37 -10.74 -14.32
CA PHE A 298 2.19 -10.10 -13.75
C PHE A 298 2.17 -8.63 -14.16
N ILE A 299 1.13 -8.19 -14.87
CA ILE A 299 0.94 -6.81 -15.30
C ILE A 299 -0.25 -6.23 -14.54
N HIS A 300 -0.02 -5.14 -13.82
CA HIS A 300 -1.05 -4.43 -13.08
C HIS A 300 -1.29 -3.04 -13.67
N VAL A 301 -2.56 -2.71 -13.86
CA VAL A 301 -3.04 -1.45 -14.41
C VAL A 301 -4.01 -0.83 -13.41
N GLU A 302 -3.51 0.16 -12.66
CA GLU A 302 -4.25 0.83 -11.58
C GLU A 302 -5.30 1.84 -12.08
N ALA A 303 -5.08 2.45 -13.25
CA ALA A 303 -5.86 3.58 -13.73
C ALA A 303 -7.39 3.47 -13.64
N PRO A 304 -8.05 2.29 -13.82
CA PRO A 304 -9.49 2.20 -13.66
C PRO A 304 -9.99 2.33 -12.21
N ASP A 305 -9.18 1.98 -11.20
CA ASP A 305 -9.55 2.14 -9.77
C ASP A 305 -9.51 3.62 -9.33
N GLU A 306 -8.68 4.43 -10.00
CA GLU A 306 -8.54 5.88 -9.76
C GLU A 306 -9.57 6.73 -10.51
N ALA A 307 -10.41 6.13 -11.38
CA ALA A 307 -11.35 6.81 -12.28
C ALA A 307 -12.74 7.04 -11.66
#